data_AF-A0AAQ3PDN6-F1
#
_entry.id   AF-A0AAQ3PDN6-F1
#
_cell.length_a   1.000
_cell.length_b   1.000
_cell.length_c   1.000
_cell.angle_alpha   90.00
_cell.angle_beta   90.00
_cell.angle_gamma   90.00
#
_symmetry.space_group_name_H-M   'P 1'
#
loop_
_entity.id
_entity.type
_entity.pdbx_description
1 polymer ?
#
loop_
_entity_poly.entity_id
_entity_poly.type
_entity_poly.pdbx_seq_one_letter_code
_entity_poly.pdbx_strand_id
1 'polypeptide(L)'
;MRIVCEATQSPELKIRRAAFECLVAISSTYYEKLAHYIQDIFNITAKAVKEDEEPVALQAIEFWSSICDEEIDILEEYGGTFIFGPHVTGDTFEARRRSRSG
;
A
#
# COMPACT_ATOMS: atom_id res chain seq x y z
N MET A 1 -1.42 -7.75 -9.29
CA MET A 1 -2.27 -7.68 -8.09
C MET A 1 -3.20 -8.89 -7.92
N ARG A 2 -4.01 -9.25 -8.93
CA ARG A 2 -5.01 -10.35 -8.84
C ARG A 2 -4.51 -11.66 -8.18
N ILE A 3 -3.37 -12.20 -8.63
CA ILE A 3 -2.79 -13.45 -8.08
C ILE A 3 -2.37 -13.30 -6.61
N VAL A 4 -1.90 -12.10 -6.21
CA VAL A 4 -1.51 -11.82 -4.82
C VAL A 4 -2.76 -11.82 -3.94
N CYS A 5 -3.84 -11.15 -4.37
CA CYS A 5 -5.11 -11.14 -3.65
C CYS A 5 -5.69 -12.57 -3.51
N GLU A 6 -5.62 -13.40 -4.55
CA GLU A 6 -6.03 -14.81 -4.48
C GLU A 6 -5.17 -15.61 -3.48
N ALA A 7 -3.85 -15.39 -3.46
CA ALA A 7 -2.94 -16.04 -2.53
C ALA A 7 -3.17 -15.67 -1.05
N THR A 8 -3.72 -14.48 -0.77
CA THR A 8 -4.12 -14.10 0.61
C THR A 8 -5.24 -14.97 1.17
N GLN A 9 -5.99 -15.69 0.32
CA GLN A 9 -7.06 -16.60 0.73
C GLN A 9 -6.63 -18.07 0.79
N SER A 10 -5.33 -18.35 0.65
CA SER A 10 -4.80 -19.72 0.72
C SER A 10 -5.10 -20.37 2.08
N PRO A 11 -5.40 -21.69 2.13
CA PRO A 11 -5.52 -22.40 3.41
C PRO A 11 -4.19 -22.46 4.19
N GLU A 12 -3.06 -22.35 3.48
CA GLU A 12 -1.72 -22.43 4.07
C GLU A 12 -1.26 -21.08 4.63
N LEU A 13 -1.00 -21.02 5.95
CA LEU A 13 -0.53 -19.80 6.63
C LEU A 13 0.70 -19.19 5.95
N LYS A 14 1.67 -20.02 5.57
CA LYS A 14 2.93 -19.53 4.99
C LYS A 14 2.69 -18.82 3.65
N ILE A 15 1.72 -19.29 2.88
CA ILE A 15 1.36 -18.69 1.59
C ILE A 15 0.60 -17.38 1.82
N ARG A 16 -0.37 -17.35 2.75
CA ARG A 16 -1.08 -16.11 3.10
C ARG A 16 -0.11 -15.04 3.57
N ARG A 17 0.76 -15.38 4.52
CA ARG A 17 1.78 -14.46 5.05
C ARG A 17 2.67 -13.92 3.93
N ALA A 18 3.23 -14.78 3.08
CA ALA A 18 4.06 -14.34 1.97
C ALA A 18 3.31 -13.44 0.97
N ALA A 19 2.01 -13.69 0.76
CA ALA A 19 1.16 -12.84 -0.06
C ALA A 19 0.96 -11.44 0.56
N PHE A 20 0.77 -11.35 1.88
CA PHE A 20 0.71 -10.06 2.56
C PHE A 20 2.07 -9.34 2.61
N GLU A 21 3.19 -10.06 2.78
CA GLU A 21 4.54 -9.49 2.62
C GLU A 21 4.73 -8.91 1.21
N CYS A 22 4.20 -9.58 0.18
CA CYS A 22 4.18 -9.04 -1.17
C CYS A 22 3.32 -7.77 -1.27
N LEU A 23 2.16 -7.69 -0.60
CA LEU A 23 1.33 -6.48 -0.58
C LEU A 23 2.08 -5.31 0.07
N VAL A 24 2.80 -5.54 1.17
CA VAL A 24 3.65 -4.54 1.83
C VAL A 24 4.74 -4.01 0.87
N ALA A 25 5.43 -4.90 0.16
CA ALA A 25 6.43 -4.45 -0.82
C ALA A 25 5.82 -3.62 -1.96
N ILE A 26 4.58 -3.95 -2.35
CA ILE A 26 3.85 -3.23 -3.39
C ILE A 26 3.39 -1.84 -2.92
N SER A 27 3.02 -1.65 -1.64
CA SER A 27 2.61 -0.33 -1.16
C SER A 27 3.73 0.69 -1.25
N SER A 28 4.96 0.33 -0.89
CA SER A 28 6.12 1.24 -1.00
C SER A 28 6.61 1.44 -2.45
N THR A 29 6.45 0.44 -3.33
CA THR A 29 7.04 0.50 -4.68
C THR A 29 6.06 0.98 -5.75
N TYR A 30 4.76 0.72 -5.59
CA TYR A 30 3.75 0.94 -6.61
C TYR A 30 2.47 1.58 -6.06
N TYR A 31 2.60 2.48 -5.10
CA TYR A 31 1.49 3.20 -4.48
C TYR A 31 0.45 3.72 -5.49
N GLU A 32 0.89 4.38 -6.57
CA GLU A 32 0.03 4.91 -7.65
C GLU A 32 -0.89 3.86 -8.29
N LYS A 33 -0.46 2.59 -8.30
CA LYS A 33 -1.18 1.47 -8.92
C LYS A 33 -2.19 0.85 -7.96
N LEU A 34 -2.11 1.17 -6.66
CA LEU A 34 -3.03 0.65 -5.65
C LEU A 34 -4.43 1.25 -5.73
N ALA A 35 -4.60 2.46 -6.26
CA ALA A 35 -5.88 3.18 -6.29
C ALA A 35 -7.05 2.33 -6.84
N HIS A 36 -6.80 1.52 -7.88
CA HIS A 36 -7.82 0.67 -8.50
C HIS A 36 -8.14 -0.60 -7.72
N TYR A 37 -7.28 -0.98 -6.76
CA TYR A 37 -7.38 -2.20 -5.96
C TYR A 37 -7.64 -1.93 -4.48
N ILE A 38 -7.60 -0.66 -4.05
CA ILE A 38 -7.58 -0.29 -2.64
C ILE A 38 -8.83 -0.75 -1.89
N GLN A 39 -9.99 -0.73 -2.55
CA GLN A 39 -11.25 -1.21 -1.97
C GLN A 39 -11.22 -2.73 -1.72
N ASP A 40 -10.69 -3.50 -2.66
CA ASP A 40 -10.56 -4.96 -2.51
C ASP A 40 -9.51 -5.30 -1.44
N ILE A 41 -8.37 -4.59 -1.46
CA ILE A 41 -7.31 -4.76 -0.48
C ILE A 41 -7.79 -4.39 0.93
N PHE A 42 -8.62 -3.36 1.07
CA PHE A 42 -9.25 -3.02 2.34
C PHE A 42 -10.10 -4.17 2.88
N ASN A 43 -10.95 -4.77 2.06
CA ASN A 43 -11.78 -5.90 2.50
C ASN A 43 -10.91 -7.10 2.94
N ILE A 44 -9.84 -7.39 2.19
CA ILE A 44 -8.92 -8.50 2.48
C ILE A 44 -8.13 -8.24 3.76
N THR A 45 -7.52 -7.06 3.90
CA THR A 45 -6.73 -6.68 5.08
C THR A 45 -7.59 -6.57 6.33
N ALA A 46 -8.77 -5.95 6.24
CA ALA A 46 -9.71 -5.84 7.36
C ALA A 46 -10.19 -7.21 7.86
N LYS A 47 -10.40 -8.17 6.94
CA LYS A 47 -10.68 -9.55 7.32
C LYS A 47 -9.49 -10.20 8.00
N ALA A 48 -8.28 -10.07 7.42
CA ALA A 48 -7.08 -10.68 7.97
C ALA A 48 -6.76 -10.19 9.39
N VAL A 49 -6.91 -8.89 9.66
CA VAL A 49 -6.71 -8.30 10.99
C VAL A 49 -7.71 -8.83 12.03
N LYS A 50 -8.94 -9.16 11.61
CA LYS A 50 -10.01 -9.59 12.53
C LYS A 50 -10.06 -11.09 12.76
N GLU A 51 -9.75 -11.88 11.73
CA GLU A 51 -10.13 -13.30 11.66
C GLU A 51 -8.96 -14.25 11.37
N ASP A 52 -7.79 -13.75 10.94
CA ASP A 52 -6.64 -14.59 10.58
C ASP A 52 -5.63 -14.71 11.73
N GLU A 53 -4.60 -15.54 11.51
CA GLU A 53 -3.53 -15.77 12.47
C GLU A 53 -2.62 -14.55 12.61
N GLU A 54 -2.07 -14.36 13.82
CA GLU A 54 -1.27 -13.18 14.19
C GLU A 54 -0.18 -12.80 13.16
N PRO A 55 0.60 -13.74 12.57
CA PRO A 55 1.63 -13.37 11.60
C PRO A 55 1.06 -12.77 10.30
N VAL A 56 -0.16 -13.14 9.92
CA VAL A 56 -0.84 -12.59 8.73
C VAL A 56 -1.48 -11.25 9.07
N ALA A 57 -2.12 -11.16 10.23
CA ALA A 57 -2.71 -9.92 10.74
C ALA A 57 -1.67 -8.80 10.88
N LEU A 58 -0.46 -9.12 11.40
CA LEU A 58 0.63 -8.16 11.52
C LEU A 58 1.08 -7.63 10.15
N GLN A 59 1.18 -8.47 9.12
CA GLN A 59 1.53 -7.99 7.78
C GLN A 59 0.42 -7.16 7.12
N ALA A 60 -0.84 -7.43 7.44
CA ALA A 60 -1.95 -6.59 7.01
C ALA A 60 -1.89 -5.19 7.66
N ILE A 61 -1.47 -5.10 8.93
CA ILE A 61 -1.25 -3.81 9.61
C ILE A 61 -0.04 -3.09 9.01
N GLU A 62 1.06 -3.81 8.83
CA GLU A 62 2.29 -3.27 8.22
C GLU A 62 2.02 -2.65 6.84
N PHE A 63 1.17 -3.29 6.03
CA PHE A 63 0.78 -2.76 4.73
C PHE A 63 0.20 -1.34 4.84
N TRP A 64 -0.68 -1.13 5.82
CA TRP A 64 -1.29 0.19 6.05
C TRP A 64 -0.30 1.17 6.68
N SER A 65 0.61 0.72 7.53
CA SER A 65 1.73 1.54 8.02
C SER A 65 2.58 2.05 6.85
N SER A 66 2.98 1.17 5.93
CA SER A 66 3.75 1.56 4.74
C SER A 66 2.99 2.53 3.83
N ILE A 67 1.66 2.39 3.69
CA ILE A 67 0.85 3.37 2.96
C ILE A 67 0.86 4.73 3.66
N CYS A 68 0.68 4.76 4.97
CA CYS A 68 0.70 6.00 5.74
C CYS A 68 2.06 6.70 5.64
N ASP A 69 3.16 5.95 5.68
CA ASP A 69 4.51 6.48 5.52
C ASP A 69 4.70 7.10 4.12
N GLU A 70 4.26 6.42 3.05
CA GLU A 70 4.30 6.98 1.69
C GLU A 70 3.42 8.24 1.55
N GLU A 71 2.24 8.27 2.16
CA GLU A 71 1.37 9.45 2.17
C GLU A 71 1.99 10.63 2.92
N ILE A 72 2.68 10.38 4.04
CA ILE A 72 3.43 11.41 4.78
C ILE A 72 4.57 11.96 3.91
N ASP A 73 5.37 11.08 3.31
CA ASP A 73 6.48 11.46 2.42
C ASP A 73 5.97 12.32 1.25
N ILE A 74 4.84 11.94 0.65
CA ILE A 74 4.17 12.73 -0.39
C ILE A 74 3.76 14.10 0.17
N LEU A 75 3.08 14.17 1.31
CA LEU A 75 2.64 15.43 1.91
C LEU A 75 3.83 16.36 2.25
N GLU A 76 4.95 15.81 2.70
CA GLU A 76 6.18 16.54 2.99
C GLU A 76 6.87 17.05 1.71
N GLU A 77 6.94 16.22 0.66
CA GLU A 77 7.52 16.60 -0.65
C GLU A 77 6.71 17.69 -1.35
N TYR A 78 5.38 17.69 -1.17
CA TYR A 78 4.50 18.77 -1.62
C TYR A 78 4.50 19.99 -0.69
N GLY A 79 5.32 19.98 0.37
CA GLY A 79 5.59 21.15 1.21
C GLY A 79 4.37 21.64 1.98
N GLY A 80 3.81 20.82 2.88
CA GLY A 80 2.98 21.28 4.01
C GLY A 80 1.76 22.15 3.69
N THR A 81 1.32 22.22 2.43
CA THR A 81 0.35 23.24 1.98
C THR A 81 -1.11 22.80 2.06
N PHE A 82 -1.41 21.55 2.42
CA PHE A 82 -2.80 21.10 2.48
C PHE A 82 -3.60 21.65 3.67
N ILE A 83 -2.97 22.32 4.64
CA ILE A 83 -3.74 22.96 5.71
C ILE A 83 -4.45 24.25 5.21
N PHE A 84 -4.03 24.85 4.07
CA PHE A 84 -4.71 26.01 3.49
C PHE A 84 -4.60 26.10 1.95
N GLY A 85 -5.58 25.52 1.22
CA GLY A 85 -6.03 26.04 -0.09
C GLY A 85 -5.48 25.39 -1.37
N PRO A 86 -6.17 25.58 -2.51
CA PRO A 86 -6.30 24.56 -3.54
C PRO A 86 -5.37 24.73 -4.75
N HIS A 87 -5.03 23.57 -5.34
CA HIS A 87 -4.72 23.35 -6.76
C HIS A 87 -3.31 23.69 -7.27
N VAL A 88 -2.38 22.70 -7.33
CA VAL A 88 -1.30 22.65 -8.35
C VAL A 88 -0.83 21.19 -8.58
N THR A 89 -1.31 20.51 -9.63
CA THR A 89 -0.70 20.15 -10.94
C THR A 89 0.43 19.10 -10.93
N GLY A 90 0.20 17.99 -11.65
CA GLY A 90 0.95 16.72 -11.61
C GLY A 90 2.31 16.65 -12.31
N ASP A 91 3.00 17.77 -12.54
CA ASP A 91 4.28 17.80 -13.26
C ASP A 91 5.49 17.41 -12.38
N THR A 92 5.40 17.60 -11.05
CA THR A 92 6.44 17.20 -10.08
C THR A 92 6.55 15.69 -9.90
N PHE A 93 5.46 14.97 -10.15
CA PHE A 93 5.36 13.51 -10.02
C PHE A 93 6.21 12.74 -11.05
N GLU A 94 6.30 13.21 -12.31
CA GLU A 94 7.10 12.54 -13.34
C GLU A 94 8.62 12.68 -13.10
N ALA A 95 9.06 13.72 -12.40
CA ALA A 95 10.48 13.97 -12.16
C ALA A 95 11.09 12.95 -11.18
N ARG A 96 10.38 12.58 -10.10
CA ARG A 96 10.84 11.56 -9.15
C ARG A 96 10.73 10.13 -9.70
N ARG A 97 9.77 9.89 -10.61
CA ARG A 97 9.61 8.64 -11.38
C ARG A 97 10.89 8.25 -12.14
N ARG A 98 11.62 9.22 -12.70
CA ARG A 98 12.88 8.97 -13.42
C ARG A 98 14.07 8.66 -12.51
N SER A 99 14.08 9.15 -11.28
CA SER A 99 15.21 8.92 -10.35
C SER A 99 15.14 7.59 -9.60
N ARG A 100 13.95 7.02 -9.38
CA ARG A 100 13.80 5.71 -8.71
C ARG A 100 13.78 4.50 -9.67
N SER A 101 13.71 4.75 -10.98
CA SER A 101 13.72 3.70 -12.02
C SER A 101 15.13 3.38 -12.58
N GLY A 102 16.19 3.89 -11.94
CA GLY A 102 17.59 3.72 -12.32
C GLY A 102 18.34 2.80 -11.37
#